data_AF-B1Y267-F1
#
_entry.id   AF-B1Y267-F1
#
_cell.length_a   1.000
_cell.length_b   1.000
_cell.length_c   1.000
_cell.angle_alpha   90.00
_cell.angle_beta   90.00
_cell.angle_gamma   90.00
#
_symmetry.space_group_name_H-M   'P 1'
#
loop_
_entity.id
_entity.type
_entity.pdbx_description
1 polymer ?
#
loop_
_entity_poly.entity_id
_entity_poly.type
_entity_poly.pdbx_seq_one_letter_code
_entity_poly.pdbx_strand_id
1 'polypeptide(L)'
;MLRVMDKTKPALTDRNFPTAEEEVQAQAAPSRYGGKGSAYSLAFTDSEFLLREELRPVRMQLELLKPEMIQQELGIESTIVIFGSARILPPEVAAQRLSEAGTDARAVRAAQMQVQMSRYYDEARRFAAIVTERSCTLDTPIYVVTGGGPGIMEAGNRGAHEVGGKSIGLNIVLPHEQEPNPYITPELCFQFHYFALRKMHFVMRSIALVCFPGGFGTLDELFETLTLVQTGKSRARPILLFGREFWSRLINFDLLIETGMIHAADVGLFKFVETAEDAWYCLAEHYGFDLPATLTGPFAEDI
;
A
#
# COMPACT_ATOMS: atom_id res chain seq x y z
N MET A 1 16.49 44.71 26.40
CA MET A 1 16.98 45.55 25.29
C MET A 1 16.28 45.05 24.03
N LEU A 2 15.19 45.70 23.62
CA LEU A 2 14.41 45.29 22.44
C LEU A 2 15.28 45.43 21.19
N ARG A 3 15.46 44.34 20.43
CA ARG A 3 15.99 44.40 19.07
C ARG A 3 14.97 45.17 18.23
N VAL A 4 15.34 46.38 17.83
CA VAL A 4 14.62 47.14 16.79
C VAL A 4 14.73 46.32 15.52
N MET A 5 13.61 45.72 15.08
CA MET A 5 13.54 45.10 13.76
C MET A 5 13.68 46.20 12.72
N ASP A 6 14.68 46.03 11.84
CA ASP A 6 14.90 46.88 10.69
C ASP A 6 13.66 46.79 9.78
N LYS A 7 12.93 47.91 9.64
CA LYS A 7 11.72 47.97 8.81
C LYS A 7 12.14 48.18 7.36
N THR A 8 12.56 47.10 6.69
CA THR A 8 12.59 47.06 5.23
C THR A 8 11.18 47.35 4.69
N LYS A 9 11.09 48.17 3.64
CA LYS A 9 9.81 48.45 2.98
C LYS A 9 9.26 47.13 2.41
N PRO A 10 7.96 46.82 2.57
CA PRO A 10 7.38 45.59 2.05
C PRO A 10 7.50 45.55 0.52
N ALA A 11 7.83 44.37 -0.02
CA ALA A 11 7.85 44.13 -1.45
C ALA A 11 6.42 44.05 -2.01
N LEU A 12 6.27 44.31 -3.31
CA LEU A 12 4.97 44.31 -4.00
C LEU A 12 4.23 42.96 -3.90
N THR A 13 4.96 41.87 -3.75
CA THR A 13 4.45 40.50 -3.68
C THR A 13 4.42 39.92 -2.26
N ASP A 14 4.69 40.74 -1.24
CA ASP A 14 4.63 40.27 0.14
C ASP A 14 3.20 39.86 0.50
N ARG A 15 3.08 38.82 1.34
CA ARG A 15 1.77 38.34 1.81
C ARG A 15 1.15 39.38 2.73
N ASN A 16 -0.16 39.61 2.57
CA ASN A 16 -0.91 40.52 3.44
C ASN A 16 -1.16 39.94 4.84
N PHE A 17 -1.12 38.62 4.99
CA PHE A 17 -1.34 37.91 6.25
C PHE A 17 -0.17 36.96 6.53
N PRO A 18 0.22 36.80 7.82
CA PRO A 18 1.18 35.78 8.21
C PRO A 18 0.66 34.38 7.84
N THR A 19 1.59 33.44 7.75
CA THR A 19 1.29 32.02 7.58
C THR A 19 0.80 31.41 8.89
N ALA A 20 0.10 30.26 8.79
CA ALA A 20 -0.32 29.51 9.97
C ALA A 20 0.87 29.10 10.86
N GLU A 21 2.03 28.81 10.26
CA GLU A 21 3.27 28.49 10.98
C GLU A 21 3.81 29.69 11.76
N GLU A 22 3.86 30.87 11.13
CA GLU A 22 4.29 32.11 11.79
C GLU A 22 3.39 32.49 12.98
N GLU A 23 2.07 32.28 12.86
CA GLU A 23 1.14 32.55 13.96
C GLU A 23 1.34 31.60 15.15
N VAL A 24 1.62 30.32 14.89
CA VAL A 24 1.92 29.34 15.95
C VAL A 24 3.22 29.69 16.67
N GLN A 25 4.26 30.05 15.92
CA GLN A 25 5.55 30.45 16.49
C GLN A 25 5.44 31.75 17.30
N ALA A 26 4.57 32.68 16.91
CA ALA A 26 4.32 33.91 17.65
C ALA A 26 3.59 33.70 19.00
N GLN A 27 2.90 32.57 19.19
CA GLN A 27 2.11 32.24 20.38
C GLN A 27 2.95 31.78 21.60
N ALA A 28 4.17 32.29 21.76
CA ALA A 28 5.17 31.79 22.71
C ALA A 28 4.97 32.20 24.19
N ALA A 29 4.08 33.16 24.50
CA ALA A 29 3.91 33.67 25.86
C ALA A 29 2.76 32.95 26.61
N PRO A 30 2.95 32.55 27.88
CA PRO A 30 1.89 31.94 28.68
C PRO A 30 0.71 32.91 28.86
N SER A 31 -0.47 32.48 28.41
CA SER A 31 -1.73 33.23 28.56
C SER A 31 -2.44 32.85 29.86
N ARG A 32 -3.17 33.81 30.46
CA ARG A 32 -4.12 33.55 31.56
C ARG A 32 -5.23 32.57 31.18
N TYR A 33 -5.48 32.42 29.88
CA TYR A 33 -6.41 31.47 29.31
C TYR A 33 -5.72 30.23 28.75
N GLY A 34 -4.42 30.00 29.01
CA GLY A 34 -3.76 28.76 28.60
C GLY A 34 -4.20 27.57 29.47
N GLY A 35 -4.14 26.36 28.93
CA GLY A 35 -4.40 25.12 29.68
C GLY A 35 -5.37 24.16 28.98
N LYS A 36 -5.49 22.95 29.53
CA LYS A 36 -6.37 21.89 29.02
C LYS A 36 -7.85 22.33 29.11
N GLY A 37 -8.63 22.08 28.05
CA GLY A 37 -10.03 22.51 27.96
C GLY A 37 -10.25 24.00 27.70
N SER A 38 -9.19 24.76 27.40
CA SER A 38 -9.32 26.17 27.03
C SER A 38 -9.59 26.37 25.54
N ALA A 39 -10.47 27.31 25.21
CA ALA A 39 -10.74 27.75 23.84
C ALA A 39 -9.71 28.78 23.30
N TYR A 40 -8.63 29.06 24.04
CA TYR A 40 -7.63 30.09 23.67
C TYR A 40 -6.51 29.59 22.74
N SER A 41 -6.56 28.33 22.31
CA SER A 41 -5.64 27.76 21.34
C SER A 41 -6.08 28.08 19.91
N LEU A 42 -5.14 28.18 18.96
CA LEU A 42 -5.50 28.24 17.53
C LEU A 42 -6.19 26.93 17.14
N ALA A 43 -7.32 27.03 16.42
CA ALA A 43 -8.16 25.87 16.13
C ALA A 43 -7.42 24.73 15.39
N PHE A 44 -6.43 25.06 14.56
CA PHE A 44 -5.64 24.08 13.80
C PHE A 44 -4.44 23.49 14.57
N THR A 45 -4.17 23.98 15.80
CA THR A 45 -3.20 23.37 16.73
C THR A 45 -3.87 22.76 17.97
N ASP A 46 -5.17 22.97 18.15
CA ASP A 46 -5.96 22.41 19.23
C ASP A 46 -6.39 20.97 18.93
N SER A 47 -5.60 19.99 19.38
CA SER A 47 -5.90 18.57 19.20
C SER A 47 -7.21 18.14 19.87
N GLU A 48 -7.61 18.74 21.00
CA GLU A 48 -8.86 18.38 21.69
C GLU A 48 -10.06 18.79 20.84
N PHE A 49 -10.02 20.00 20.28
CA PHE A 49 -11.01 20.49 19.32
C PHE A 49 -11.02 19.65 18.04
N LEU A 50 -9.85 19.40 17.44
CA LEU A 50 -9.70 18.64 16.21
C LEU A 50 -10.13 17.18 16.33
N LEU A 51 -10.20 16.61 17.54
CA LEU A 51 -10.63 15.23 17.79
C LEU A 51 -12.14 15.09 18.07
N ARG A 52 -12.90 16.18 18.17
CA ARG A 52 -14.36 16.15 18.34
C ARG A 52 -15.11 15.46 17.20
N GLU A 53 -16.28 14.87 17.47
CA GLU A 53 -17.04 14.14 16.45
C GLU A 53 -17.45 15.00 15.26
N GLU A 54 -17.78 16.27 15.50
CA GLU A 54 -18.20 17.22 14.47
C GLU A 54 -17.10 17.52 13.45
N LEU A 55 -15.83 17.34 13.83
CA LEU A 55 -14.67 17.53 12.96
C LEU A 55 -14.20 16.25 12.26
N ARG A 56 -14.97 15.16 12.34
CA ARG A 56 -14.71 13.96 11.54
C ARG A 56 -14.55 14.27 10.04
N PRO A 57 -15.39 15.10 9.37
CA PRO A 57 -15.19 15.42 7.96
C PRO A 57 -13.86 16.12 7.67
N VAL A 58 -13.39 16.98 8.59
CA VAL A 58 -12.09 17.65 8.46
C VAL A 58 -10.95 16.65 8.60
N ARG A 59 -11.02 15.74 9.58
CA ARG A 59 -10.01 14.66 9.72
C ARG A 59 -9.99 13.74 8.50
N MET A 60 -11.15 13.38 7.96
CA MET A 60 -11.24 12.63 6.71
C MET A 60 -10.61 13.38 5.53
N GLN A 61 -10.84 14.69 5.43
CA GLN A 61 -10.19 15.52 4.41
C GLN A 61 -8.66 15.52 4.55
N LEU A 62 -8.14 15.59 5.77
CA LEU A 62 -6.69 15.52 6.02
C LEU A 62 -6.09 14.17 5.61
N GLU A 63 -6.77 13.06 5.91
CA GLU A 63 -6.35 11.72 5.50
C GLU A 63 -6.45 11.48 3.98
N LEU A 64 -7.35 12.20 3.30
CA LEU A 64 -7.35 12.22 1.83
C LEU A 64 -6.19 13.05 1.28
N LEU A 65 -5.99 14.27 1.79
CA LEU A 65 -5.06 15.25 1.23
C LEU A 65 -3.59 14.96 1.53
N LYS A 66 -3.24 14.54 2.74
CA LYS A 66 -1.82 14.37 3.13
C LYS A 66 -1.09 13.37 2.22
N PRO A 67 -1.60 12.15 1.98
CA PRO A 67 -0.94 11.21 1.07
C PRO A 67 -1.00 11.66 -0.38
N GLU A 68 -2.07 12.33 -0.79
CA GLU A 68 -2.23 12.87 -2.15
C GLU A 68 -1.16 13.92 -2.47
N MET A 69 -1.03 14.94 -1.61
CA MET A 69 -0.10 16.05 -1.79
C MET A 69 1.35 15.57 -1.78
N ILE A 70 1.73 14.74 -0.81
CA ILE A 70 3.11 14.23 -0.71
C ILE A 70 3.48 13.36 -1.92
N GLN A 71 2.56 12.51 -2.39
CA GLN A 71 2.81 11.71 -3.60
C GLN A 71 2.91 12.59 -4.85
N GLN A 72 2.09 13.64 -4.97
CA GLN A 72 2.19 14.61 -6.07
C GLN A 72 3.51 15.38 -6.06
N GLU A 73 3.95 15.86 -4.89
CA GLU A 73 5.24 16.55 -4.70
C GLU A 73 6.43 15.67 -5.10
N LEU A 74 6.30 14.35 -4.90
CA LEU A 74 7.31 13.36 -5.26
C LEU A 74 7.15 12.81 -6.69
N GLY A 75 6.18 13.30 -7.47
CA GLY A 75 5.94 12.89 -8.87
C GLY A 75 5.41 11.46 -9.03
N ILE A 76 4.70 10.93 -8.01
CA ILE A 76 4.17 9.56 -8.04
C ILE A 76 2.79 9.56 -8.69
N GLU A 77 2.75 9.11 -9.95
CA GLU A 77 1.53 9.05 -10.76
C GLU A 77 0.98 7.63 -10.93
N SER A 78 1.84 6.62 -10.91
CA SER A 78 1.46 5.22 -11.17
C SER A 78 1.95 4.29 -10.06
N THR A 79 1.03 3.48 -9.53
CA THR A 79 1.34 2.48 -8.50
C THR A 79 0.86 1.08 -8.86
N ILE A 80 1.57 0.06 -8.37
CA ILE A 80 1.07 -1.32 -8.33
C ILE A 80 0.84 -1.69 -6.88
N VAL A 81 -0.37 -2.12 -6.59
CA VAL A 81 -0.78 -2.51 -5.25
C VAL A 81 -0.44 -3.99 -5.04
N ILE A 82 0.33 -4.28 -3.99
CA ILE A 82 0.64 -5.65 -3.57
C ILE A 82 -0.11 -5.94 -2.26
N PHE A 83 -1.00 -6.93 -2.32
CA PHE A 83 -1.67 -7.50 -1.15
C PHE A 83 -1.32 -8.96 -0.95
N GLY A 84 -1.37 -9.38 0.31
CA GLY A 84 -1.24 -10.77 0.71
C GLY A 84 -1.21 -10.90 2.21
N SER A 85 -0.95 -12.11 2.68
CA SER A 85 -0.94 -12.41 4.10
C SER A 85 0.17 -11.66 4.85
N ALA A 86 -0.20 -11.03 5.97
CA ALA A 86 0.75 -10.52 6.97
C ALA A 86 1.46 -11.64 7.76
N ARG A 87 1.07 -12.91 7.53
CA ARG A 87 1.52 -14.07 8.31
C ARG A 87 2.45 -15.01 7.53
N ILE A 88 2.61 -14.81 6.23
CA ILE A 88 3.59 -15.56 5.44
C ILE A 88 4.98 -15.08 5.85
N LEU A 89 5.85 -16.02 6.20
CA LEU A 89 7.19 -15.71 6.70
C LEU A 89 8.21 -15.70 5.56
N PRO A 90 9.33 -14.97 5.72
CA PRO A 90 10.51 -15.18 4.91
C PRO A 90 10.95 -16.66 4.96
N PRO A 91 11.47 -17.24 3.87
CA PRO A 91 11.85 -18.65 3.80
C PRO A 91 12.81 -19.09 4.90
N GLU A 92 13.80 -18.26 5.23
CA GLU A 92 14.78 -18.50 6.28
C GLU A 92 14.12 -18.64 7.66
N VAL A 93 13.13 -17.78 7.95
CA VAL A 93 12.38 -17.81 9.21
C VAL A 93 11.42 -19.00 9.25
N ALA A 94 10.77 -19.32 8.12
CA ALA A 94 9.90 -20.48 8.02
C ALA A 94 10.67 -21.79 8.24
N ALA A 95 11.86 -21.92 7.64
CA ALA A 95 12.74 -23.07 7.80
C ALA A 95 13.23 -23.21 9.24
N GLN A 96 13.63 -22.10 9.88
CA GLN A 96 14.01 -22.10 11.29
C GLN A 96 12.85 -22.59 12.17
N ARG A 97 11.63 -22.07 12.00
CA ARG A 97 10.46 -22.52 12.76
C ARG A 97 10.16 -24.01 12.58
N LEU A 98 10.40 -24.56 11.40
CA LEU A 98 10.26 -26.00 11.16
C LEU A 98 11.30 -26.81 11.94
N SER A 99 12.56 -26.33 11.98
CA SER A 99 13.61 -26.97 12.78
C SER A 99 13.32 -26.94 14.29
N GLU A 100 12.64 -25.89 14.76
CA GLU A 100 12.30 -25.68 16.17
C GLU A 100 10.98 -26.35 16.61
N ALA A 101 10.18 -26.86 15.66
CA ALA A 101 8.84 -27.42 15.94
C ALA A 101 8.87 -28.69 16.81
N GLY A 102 10.04 -29.27 17.05
CA GLY A 102 10.22 -30.44 17.91
C GLY A 102 9.48 -31.66 17.37
N THR A 103 8.77 -32.37 18.26
CA THR A 103 8.03 -33.61 17.93
C THR A 103 6.51 -33.45 17.97
N ASP A 104 5.98 -32.26 18.29
CA ASP A 104 4.54 -32.03 18.28
C ASP A 104 4.01 -32.03 16.84
N ALA A 105 3.21 -33.05 16.50
CA ALA A 105 2.70 -33.24 15.15
C ALA A 105 1.90 -32.03 14.63
N ARG A 106 1.21 -31.29 15.53
CA ARG A 106 0.46 -30.09 15.15
C ARG A 106 1.40 -28.93 14.82
N ALA A 107 2.39 -28.66 15.67
CA ALA A 107 3.41 -27.65 15.41
C ALA A 107 4.21 -27.95 14.14
N VAL A 108 4.62 -29.21 13.93
CA VAL A 108 5.36 -29.65 12.73
C VAL A 108 4.52 -29.40 11.48
N ARG A 109 3.25 -29.81 11.45
CA ARG A 109 2.36 -29.57 10.29
C ARG A 109 2.18 -28.07 10.01
N ALA A 110 2.02 -27.26 11.05
CA ALA A 110 1.88 -25.81 10.90
C ALA A 110 3.17 -25.19 10.33
N ALA A 111 4.34 -25.61 10.79
CA ALA A 111 5.62 -25.12 10.30
C ALA A 111 5.93 -25.59 8.86
N GLN A 112 5.56 -26.83 8.51
CA GLN A 112 5.64 -27.33 7.12
C GLN A 112 4.78 -26.48 6.17
N MET A 113 3.57 -26.11 6.60
CA MET A 113 2.71 -25.20 5.84
C MET A 113 3.34 -23.81 5.69
N GLN A 114 4.00 -23.29 6.73
CA GLN A 114 4.73 -22.02 6.62
C GLN A 114 5.86 -22.08 5.60
N VAL A 115 6.62 -23.18 5.54
CA VAL A 115 7.66 -23.38 4.52
C VAL A 115 7.08 -23.49 3.12
N GLN A 116 5.93 -24.15 2.94
CA GLN A 116 5.27 -24.20 1.64
C GLN A 116 4.81 -22.80 1.19
N MET A 117 4.26 -22.01 2.12
CA MET A 117 3.76 -20.68 1.82
C MET A 117 4.86 -19.62 1.68
N SER A 118 6.05 -19.82 2.25
CA SER A 118 7.13 -18.83 2.22
C SER A 118 7.65 -18.56 0.81
N ARG A 119 7.44 -19.45 -0.16
CA ARG A 119 7.76 -19.17 -1.58
C ARG A 119 7.10 -17.89 -2.09
N TYR A 120 5.88 -17.58 -1.62
CA TYR A 120 5.18 -16.37 -2.03
C TYR A 120 5.82 -15.09 -1.49
N TYR A 121 6.59 -15.17 -0.39
CA TYR A 121 7.40 -14.05 0.08
C TYR A 121 8.49 -13.72 -0.95
N ASP A 122 9.21 -14.72 -1.44
CA ASP A 122 10.24 -14.51 -2.46
C ASP A 122 9.65 -14.02 -3.78
N GLU A 123 8.52 -14.58 -4.22
CA GLU A 123 7.83 -14.11 -5.42
C GLU A 123 7.38 -12.65 -5.30
N ALA A 124 6.82 -12.25 -4.15
CA ALA A 124 6.41 -10.85 -3.92
C ALA A 124 7.61 -9.89 -3.93
N ARG A 125 8.71 -10.29 -3.28
CA ARG A 125 9.97 -9.54 -3.27
C ARG A 125 10.56 -9.44 -4.67
N ARG A 126 10.60 -10.55 -5.41
CA ARG A 126 11.11 -10.61 -6.79
C ARG A 126 10.26 -9.75 -7.72
N PHE A 127 8.95 -9.85 -7.65
CA PHE A 127 8.03 -9.07 -8.46
C PHE A 127 8.21 -7.56 -8.23
N ALA A 128 8.30 -7.12 -6.97
CA ALA A 128 8.52 -5.72 -6.65
C ALA A 128 9.87 -5.20 -7.17
N ALA A 129 10.93 -6.01 -7.11
CA ALA A 129 12.22 -5.69 -7.70
C ALA A 129 12.11 -5.51 -9.23
N ILE A 130 11.45 -6.45 -9.93
CA ILE A 130 11.24 -6.36 -11.39
C ILE A 130 10.48 -5.09 -11.76
N VAL A 131 9.35 -4.82 -11.10
CA VAL A 131 8.54 -3.62 -11.36
C VAL A 131 9.40 -2.37 -11.23
N THR A 132 10.19 -2.29 -10.17
CA THR A 132 11.02 -1.13 -9.87
C THR A 132 12.15 -0.95 -10.90
N GLU A 133 12.91 -2.01 -11.19
CA GLU A 133 14.04 -1.96 -12.14
C GLU A 133 13.59 -1.71 -13.58
N ARG A 134 12.48 -2.31 -13.99
CA ARG A 134 12.01 -2.23 -15.38
C ARG A 134 11.25 -0.95 -15.67
N SER A 135 10.59 -0.37 -14.66
CA SER A 135 9.81 0.85 -14.85
C SER A 135 10.59 2.14 -14.63
N CYS A 136 11.77 2.09 -14.01
CA CYS A 136 12.52 3.30 -13.65
C CYS A 136 12.98 4.14 -14.86
N THR A 137 13.05 3.54 -16.04
CA THR A 137 13.40 4.19 -17.31
C THR A 137 12.19 4.65 -18.12
N LEU A 138 10.96 4.35 -17.67
CA LEU A 138 9.74 4.82 -18.33
C LEU A 138 9.52 6.31 -18.03
N ASP A 139 8.81 7.00 -18.93
CA ASP A 139 8.42 8.41 -18.73
C ASP A 139 7.66 8.61 -17.41
N THR A 140 6.83 7.61 -17.04
CA THR A 140 6.14 7.53 -15.75
C THR A 140 6.58 6.26 -15.02
N PRO A 141 7.51 6.34 -14.06
CA PRO A 141 7.92 5.20 -13.25
C PRO A 141 6.76 4.60 -12.44
N ILE A 142 6.86 3.31 -12.15
CA ILE A 142 5.84 2.56 -11.41
C ILE A 142 6.36 2.25 -10.01
N TYR A 143 5.58 2.64 -9.00
CA TYR A 143 5.94 2.44 -7.60
C TYR A 143 5.11 1.33 -6.96
N VAL A 144 5.76 0.49 -6.15
CA VAL A 144 5.05 -0.54 -5.38
C VAL A 144 4.43 0.10 -4.14
N VAL A 145 3.16 -0.20 -3.90
CA VAL A 145 2.42 0.20 -2.69
C VAL A 145 1.87 -1.02 -1.98
N THR A 146 2.07 -1.07 -0.66
CA THR A 146 1.53 -2.14 0.20
C THR A 146 0.79 -1.55 1.41
N GLY A 147 0.21 -2.41 2.24
CA GLY A 147 -0.34 -2.02 3.53
C GLY A 147 0.69 -1.74 4.64
N GLY A 148 1.99 -1.87 4.36
CA GLY A 148 3.09 -1.53 5.26
C GLY A 148 3.39 -2.54 6.37
N GLY A 149 2.64 -3.64 6.45
CA GLY A 149 2.84 -4.70 7.43
C GLY A 149 3.99 -5.69 7.13
N PRO A 150 4.18 -6.76 7.95
CA PRO A 150 5.11 -7.83 7.66
C PRO A 150 4.53 -8.79 6.60
N GLY A 151 5.26 -9.86 6.31
CA GLY A 151 4.88 -10.89 5.35
C GLY A 151 4.90 -10.39 3.92
N ILE A 152 3.85 -10.66 3.13
CA ILE A 152 3.83 -10.26 1.71
C ILE A 152 3.99 -8.76 1.52
N MET A 153 3.40 -7.95 2.40
CA MET A 153 3.51 -6.49 2.33
C MET A 153 4.97 -6.05 2.48
N GLU A 154 5.68 -6.60 3.48
CA GLU A 154 7.10 -6.37 3.68
C GLU A 154 7.92 -6.88 2.50
N ALA A 155 7.64 -8.07 1.98
CA ALA A 155 8.32 -8.61 0.80
C ALA A 155 8.24 -7.64 -0.39
N GLY A 156 7.05 -7.10 -0.66
CA GLY A 156 6.85 -6.10 -1.71
C GLY A 156 7.64 -4.81 -1.47
N ASN A 157 7.62 -4.25 -0.25
CA ASN A 157 8.43 -3.07 0.05
C ASN A 157 9.94 -3.35 -0.03
N ARG A 158 10.37 -4.50 0.49
CA ARG A 158 11.76 -4.96 0.49
C ARG A 158 12.32 -5.15 -0.90
N GLY A 159 11.55 -5.76 -1.80
CA GLY A 159 11.96 -5.98 -3.19
C GLY A 159 12.28 -4.68 -3.92
N ALA A 160 11.42 -3.67 -3.78
CA ALA A 160 11.67 -2.35 -4.36
C ALA A 160 12.84 -1.63 -3.68
N HIS A 161 12.97 -1.74 -2.36
CA HIS A 161 14.04 -1.11 -1.58
C HIS A 161 15.43 -1.64 -1.94
N GLU A 162 15.59 -2.95 -2.07
CA GLU A 162 16.90 -3.59 -2.29
C GLU A 162 17.50 -3.27 -3.67
N VAL A 163 16.67 -2.89 -4.65
CA VAL A 163 17.12 -2.41 -5.96
C VAL A 163 17.24 -0.88 -6.03
N GLY A 164 17.17 -0.20 -4.87
CA GLY A 164 17.36 1.24 -4.75
C GLY A 164 16.14 2.09 -5.11
N GLY A 165 14.96 1.48 -5.28
CA GLY A 165 13.72 2.20 -5.57
C GLY A 165 12.99 2.70 -4.33
N LYS A 166 11.97 3.54 -4.58
CA LYS A 166 11.04 3.98 -3.54
C LYS A 166 9.89 2.98 -3.41
N SER A 167 9.40 2.78 -2.19
CA SER A 167 8.23 1.94 -1.92
C SER A 167 7.28 2.64 -0.94
N ILE A 168 5.98 2.46 -1.16
CA ILE A 168 4.91 3.16 -0.42
C ILE A 168 4.29 2.20 0.59
N GLY A 169 4.04 2.70 1.80
CA GLY A 169 3.34 1.96 2.85
C GLY A 169 2.11 2.73 3.32
N LEU A 170 0.92 2.19 3.07
CA LEU A 170 -0.34 2.74 3.58
C LEU A 170 -0.71 1.96 4.85
N ASN A 171 -0.21 2.36 6.01
CA ASN A 171 -0.48 1.70 7.30
C ASN A 171 -1.86 2.10 7.86
N ILE A 172 -2.38 1.34 8.81
CA ILE A 172 -3.64 1.65 9.51
C ILE A 172 -3.44 1.50 11.02
N VAL A 173 -4.03 2.38 11.82
CA VAL A 173 -4.02 2.25 13.28
C VAL A 173 -4.85 1.02 13.69
N LEU A 174 -4.23 0.08 14.40
CA LEU A 174 -4.87 -1.12 14.95
C LEU A 174 -4.65 -1.20 16.47
N PRO A 175 -5.54 -1.87 17.24
CA PRO A 175 -5.39 -2.00 18.69
C PRO A 175 -4.13 -2.73 19.16
N HIS A 176 -3.58 -3.60 18.31
CA HIS A 176 -2.27 -4.22 18.52
C HIS A 176 -1.34 -3.65 17.46
N GLU A 177 -0.31 -2.95 17.93
CA GLU A 177 0.58 -2.15 17.09
C GLU A 177 1.34 -3.04 16.11
N GLN A 178 1.20 -2.71 14.84
CA GLN A 178 1.99 -3.26 13.75
C GLN A 178 2.94 -2.15 13.34
N GLU A 179 4.18 -2.21 13.84
CA GLU A 179 5.25 -1.34 13.36
C GLU A 179 5.33 -1.46 11.83
N PRO A 180 5.39 -0.33 11.10
CA PRO A 180 5.63 -0.37 9.67
C PRO A 180 6.92 -1.15 9.37
N ASN A 181 6.92 -1.95 8.31
CA ASN A 181 8.11 -2.68 7.92
C ASN A 181 9.26 -1.72 7.54
N PRO A 182 10.53 -2.10 7.74
CA PRO A 182 11.67 -1.17 7.67
C PRO A 182 12.08 -0.79 6.23
N TYR A 183 11.38 -1.29 5.22
CA TYR A 183 11.73 -1.11 3.81
C TYR A 183 10.90 -0.04 3.09
N ILE A 184 9.95 0.58 3.81
CA ILE A 184 9.12 1.67 3.29
C ILE A 184 9.98 2.94 3.20
N THR A 185 9.85 3.69 2.11
CA THR A 185 10.50 5.00 2.00
C THR A 185 9.92 5.96 3.05
N PRO A 186 10.74 6.62 3.91
CA PRO A 186 10.24 7.39 5.05
C PRO A 186 9.17 8.43 4.71
N GLU A 187 9.33 9.17 3.60
CA GLU A 187 8.38 10.18 3.14
C GLU A 187 7.06 9.57 2.61
N LEU A 188 7.06 8.27 2.32
CA LEU A 188 5.94 7.51 1.75
C LEU A 188 5.35 6.49 2.75
N CYS A 189 5.66 6.62 4.03
CA CYS A 189 5.07 5.86 5.12
C CYS A 189 3.87 6.62 5.70
N PHE A 190 2.68 6.33 5.19
CA PHE A 190 1.44 6.97 5.61
C PHE A 190 0.73 6.12 6.68
N GLN A 191 0.08 6.77 7.65
CA GLN A 191 -0.70 6.11 8.68
C GLN A 191 -2.13 6.65 8.64
N PHE A 192 -3.08 5.74 8.41
CA PHE A 192 -4.51 6.04 8.32
C PHE A 192 -5.22 5.66 9.61
N HIS A 193 -6.34 6.33 9.88
CA HIS A 193 -7.31 5.93 10.89
C HIS A 193 -8.57 5.35 10.22
N TYR A 194 -8.98 5.88 9.06
CA TYR A 194 -10.16 5.41 8.34
C TYR A 194 -9.81 4.41 7.22
N PHE A 195 -10.30 3.17 7.34
CA PHE A 195 -10.13 2.14 6.29
C PHE A 195 -10.58 2.59 4.91
N ALA A 196 -11.71 3.31 4.82
CA ALA A 196 -12.25 3.76 3.54
C ALA A 196 -11.29 4.70 2.78
N LEU A 197 -10.59 5.59 3.49
CA LEU A 197 -9.63 6.50 2.86
C LEU A 197 -8.35 5.78 2.46
N ARG A 198 -7.89 4.84 3.30
CA ARG A 198 -6.79 3.95 2.96
C ARG A 198 -7.06 3.15 1.67
N LYS A 199 -8.24 2.55 1.58
CA LYS A 199 -8.75 1.83 0.41
C LYS A 199 -8.80 2.70 -0.84
N MET A 200 -9.34 3.91 -0.70
CA MET A 200 -9.36 4.89 -1.78
C MET A 200 -7.95 5.18 -2.32
N HIS A 201 -6.96 5.38 -1.44
CA HIS A 201 -5.56 5.62 -1.85
C HIS A 201 -4.91 4.41 -2.53
N PHE A 202 -5.27 3.18 -2.19
CA PHE A 202 -4.82 2.01 -2.95
C PHE A 202 -5.31 2.07 -4.39
N VAL A 203 -6.56 2.48 -4.63
CA VAL A 203 -7.19 2.42 -5.95
C VAL A 203 -6.84 3.63 -6.83
N MET A 204 -6.74 4.84 -6.26
CA MET A 204 -6.64 6.11 -7.01
C MET A 204 -5.49 6.15 -8.05
N ARG A 205 -4.32 5.58 -7.72
CA ARG A 205 -3.13 5.54 -8.61
C ARG A 205 -2.83 4.16 -9.17
N SER A 206 -3.62 3.15 -8.78
CA SER A 206 -3.34 1.77 -9.13
C SER A 206 -3.49 1.58 -10.64
N ILE A 207 -2.39 1.17 -11.26
CA ILE A 207 -2.38 0.60 -12.60
C ILE A 207 -2.55 -0.92 -12.54
N ALA A 208 -2.25 -1.58 -11.43
CA ALA A 208 -2.57 -2.99 -11.26
C ALA A 208 -2.79 -3.35 -9.80
N LEU A 209 -3.54 -4.43 -9.60
CA LEU A 209 -3.70 -5.10 -8.32
C LEU A 209 -3.03 -6.47 -8.38
N VAL A 210 -2.16 -6.76 -7.42
CA VAL A 210 -1.49 -8.06 -7.30
C VAL A 210 -1.81 -8.66 -5.95
N CYS A 211 -2.47 -9.82 -5.95
CA CYS A 211 -2.88 -10.52 -4.74
C CYS A 211 -2.16 -11.86 -4.61
N PHE A 212 -1.29 -11.94 -3.62
CA PHE A 212 -0.73 -13.18 -3.11
C PHE A 212 -1.69 -13.84 -2.11
N PRO A 213 -1.48 -15.13 -1.78
CA PRO A 213 -2.28 -15.81 -0.77
C PRO A 213 -2.41 -15.02 0.53
N GLY A 214 -3.64 -14.87 0.97
CA GLY A 214 -4.01 -13.90 2.00
C GLY A 214 -5.27 -14.27 2.75
N GLY A 215 -5.53 -13.52 3.83
CA GLY A 215 -6.73 -13.68 4.66
C GLY A 215 -7.80 -12.64 4.32
N PHE A 216 -8.62 -12.28 5.32
CA PHE A 216 -9.74 -11.35 5.12
C PHE A 216 -9.35 -9.99 4.55
N GLY A 217 -8.23 -9.40 4.99
CA GLY A 217 -7.78 -8.13 4.43
C GLY A 217 -7.48 -8.22 2.93
N THR A 218 -6.84 -9.30 2.48
CA THR A 218 -6.57 -9.52 1.05
C THR A 218 -7.85 -9.76 0.25
N LEU A 219 -8.79 -10.53 0.81
CA LEU A 219 -10.08 -10.80 0.18
C LEU A 219 -10.94 -9.54 0.06
N ASP A 220 -10.98 -8.72 1.11
CA ASP A 220 -11.68 -7.44 1.14
C ASP A 220 -11.22 -6.55 -0.01
N GLU A 221 -9.90 -6.36 -0.16
CA GLU A 221 -9.35 -5.51 -1.22
C GLU A 221 -9.52 -6.11 -2.64
N LEU A 222 -9.41 -7.43 -2.76
CA LEU A 222 -9.66 -8.14 -4.01
C LEU A 222 -11.11 -7.95 -4.47
N PHE A 223 -12.09 -8.25 -3.62
CA PHE A 223 -13.50 -8.16 -3.98
C PHE A 223 -13.97 -6.72 -4.13
N GLU A 224 -13.43 -5.76 -3.36
CA GLU A 224 -13.69 -4.34 -3.59
C GLU A 224 -13.22 -3.92 -4.98
N THR A 225 -11.98 -4.28 -5.36
CA THR A 225 -11.44 -3.93 -6.68
C THR A 225 -12.22 -4.60 -7.82
N LEU A 226 -12.55 -5.89 -7.69
CA LEU A 226 -13.39 -6.59 -8.67
C LEU A 226 -14.75 -5.92 -8.83
N THR A 227 -15.39 -5.55 -7.73
CA THR A 227 -16.69 -4.86 -7.74
C THR A 227 -16.58 -3.49 -8.42
N LEU A 228 -15.54 -2.72 -8.14
CA LEU A 228 -15.31 -1.41 -8.75
C LEU A 228 -15.13 -1.50 -10.27
N VAL A 229 -14.42 -2.51 -10.75
CA VAL A 229 -14.23 -2.74 -12.20
C VAL A 229 -15.50 -3.28 -12.84
N GLN A 230 -16.13 -4.30 -12.25
CA GLN A 230 -17.37 -4.92 -12.73
C GLN A 230 -18.50 -3.89 -12.89
N THR A 231 -18.62 -2.95 -11.95
CA THR A 231 -19.67 -1.91 -11.97
C THR A 231 -19.30 -0.67 -12.80
N GLY A 232 -18.11 -0.63 -13.40
CA GLY A 232 -17.62 0.52 -14.17
C GLY A 232 -17.31 1.77 -13.34
N LYS A 233 -17.21 1.65 -12.00
CA LYS A 233 -16.82 2.75 -11.11
C LYS A 233 -15.31 3.03 -11.12
N SER A 234 -14.52 2.08 -11.60
CA SER A 234 -13.10 2.22 -11.85
C SER A 234 -12.76 1.70 -13.24
N ARG A 235 -11.72 2.25 -13.87
CA ARG A 235 -11.22 1.73 -15.15
C ARG A 235 -10.76 0.28 -14.98
N ALA A 236 -10.92 -0.52 -16.03
CA ALA A 236 -10.33 -1.85 -16.09
C ALA A 236 -8.81 -1.75 -15.98
N ARG A 237 -8.22 -2.67 -15.21
CA ARG A 237 -6.79 -2.79 -14.97
C ARG A 237 -6.44 -4.24 -14.67
N PRO A 238 -5.19 -4.69 -14.88
CA PRO A 238 -4.79 -6.04 -14.50
C PRO A 238 -5.01 -6.32 -13.01
N ILE A 239 -5.72 -7.40 -12.72
CA ILE A 239 -5.86 -7.99 -11.38
C ILE A 239 -5.22 -9.37 -11.44
N LEU A 240 -4.09 -9.53 -10.77
CA LEU A 240 -3.27 -10.74 -10.83
C LEU A 240 -3.35 -11.50 -9.51
N LEU A 241 -3.68 -12.79 -9.60
CA LEU A 241 -3.81 -13.69 -8.47
C LEU A 241 -2.64 -14.69 -8.49
N PHE A 242 -1.73 -14.58 -7.53
CA PHE A 242 -0.58 -15.48 -7.43
C PHE A 242 -0.96 -16.83 -6.83
N GLY A 243 -0.58 -17.92 -7.52
CA GLY A 243 -0.79 -19.29 -7.07
C GLY A 243 -2.21 -19.79 -7.29
N ARG A 244 -2.55 -20.22 -8.50
CA ARG A 244 -3.90 -20.67 -8.90
C ARG A 244 -4.49 -21.70 -7.94
N GLU A 245 -3.67 -22.64 -7.46
CA GLU A 245 -4.12 -23.71 -6.56
C GLU A 245 -4.75 -23.15 -5.28
N PHE A 246 -4.15 -22.12 -4.68
CA PHE A 246 -4.66 -21.50 -3.45
C PHE A 246 -6.05 -20.88 -3.68
N TRP A 247 -6.17 -20.06 -4.72
CA TRP A 247 -7.39 -19.32 -5.02
C TRP A 247 -8.54 -20.22 -5.48
N SER A 248 -8.25 -21.21 -6.31
CA SER A 248 -9.26 -22.15 -6.84
C SER A 248 -9.83 -23.05 -5.73
N ARG A 249 -9.03 -23.33 -4.68
CA ARG A 249 -9.50 -24.05 -3.50
C ARG A 249 -10.26 -23.15 -2.52
N LEU A 250 -9.93 -21.86 -2.49
CA LEU A 250 -10.53 -20.89 -1.58
C LEU A 250 -11.89 -20.38 -2.07
N ILE A 251 -12.01 -20.10 -3.36
CA ILE A 251 -13.20 -19.48 -3.98
C ILE A 251 -13.68 -20.39 -5.10
N ASN A 252 -14.90 -20.89 -4.97
CA ASN A 252 -15.57 -21.60 -6.06
C ASN A 252 -16.28 -20.58 -6.97
N PHE A 253 -15.57 -20.08 -7.98
CA PHE A 253 -16.12 -19.12 -8.94
C PHE A 253 -17.23 -19.73 -9.81
N ASP A 254 -17.15 -21.02 -10.13
CA ASP A 254 -18.18 -21.71 -10.89
C ASP A 254 -19.51 -21.70 -10.14
N LEU A 255 -19.49 -21.92 -8.82
CA LEU A 255 -20.68 -21.81 -7.99
C LEU A 255 -21.30 -20.40 -8.05
N LEU A 256 -20.48 -19.34 -8.05
CA LEU A 256 -20.98 -17.97 -8.18
C LEU A 256 -21.66 -17.71 -9.53
N ILE A 257 -21.15 -18.33 -10.60
CA ILE A 257 -21.74 -18.25 -11.94
C ILE A 257 -23.03 -19.08 -12.00
N GLU A 258 -22.99 -20.34 -11.58
CA GLU A 258 -24.11 -21.29 -11.61
C GLU A 258 -25.31 -20.79 -10.81
N THR A 259 -25.04 -20.13 -9.68
CA THR A 259 -26.08 -19.53 -8.83
C THR A 259 -26.54 -18.15 -9.28
N GLY A 260 -25.92 -17.59 -10.33
CA GLY A 260 -26.29 -16.29 -10.91
C GLY A 260 -25.84 -15.07 -10.10
N MET A 261 -24.83 -15.22 -9.24
CA MET A 261 -24.28 -14.12 -8.41
C MET A 261 -23.32 -13.23 -9.20
N ILE A 262 -22.65 -13.78 -10.23
CA ILE A 262 -21.79 -13.05 -11.17
C ILE A 262 -22.04 -13.56 -12.60
N HIS A 263 -21.66 -12.77 -13.61
CA HIS A 263 -21.67 -13.21 -14.99
C HIS A 263 -20.44 -14.09 -15.29
N ALA A 264 -20.58 -15.02 -16.24
CA ALA A 264 -19.46 -15.84 -16.69
C ALA A 264 -18.29 -15.02 -17.28
N ALA A 265 -18.53 -13.80 -17.75
CA ALA A 265 -17.47 -12.90 -18.21
C ALA A 265 -16.66 -12.26 -17.06
N ASP A 266 -17.20 -12.22 -15.84
CA ASP A 266 -16.57 -11.54 -14.70
C ASP A 266 -15.31 -12.26 -14.21
N VAL A 267 -15.17 -13.57 -14.48
CA VAL A 267 -13.92 -14.30 -14.21
C VAL A 267 -12.78 -13.84 -15.14
N GLY A 268 -13.10 -13.15 -16.24
CA GLY A 268 -12.11 -12.49 -17.10
C GLY A 268 -11.53 -11.20 -16.51
N LEU A 269 -12.04 -10.73 -15.36
CA LEU A 269 -11.53 -9.54 -14.69
C LEU A 269 -10.17 -9.76 -14.02
N PHE A 270 -9.79 -11.02 -13.76
CA PHE A 270 -8.52 -11.36 -13.13
C PHE A 270 -7.78 -12.46 -13.92
N LYS A 271 -6.46 -12.55 -13.71
CA LYS A 271 -5.62 -13.62 -14.25
C LYS A 271 -4.85 -14.30 -13.14
N PHE A 272 -4.69 -15.62 -13.23
CA PHE A 272 -3.76 -16.35 -12.38
C PHE A 272 -2.35 -16.25 -12.94
N VAL A 273 -1.38 -16.12 -12.04
CA VAL A 273 0.07 -16.10 -12.35
C VAL A 273 0.80 -16.94 -11.31
N GLU A 274 1.91 -17.56 -11.70
CA GLU A 274 2.69 -18.42 -10.80
C GLU A 274 4.02 -17.78 -10.39
N THR A 275 4.59 -16.94 -11.27
CA THR A 275 5.88 -16.28 -11.03
C THR A 275 5.82 -14.75 -11.17
N ALA A 276 6.78 -14.08 -10.55
CA ALA A 276 7.03 -12.65 -10.70
C ALA A 276 7.22 -12.22 -12.16
N GLU A 277 7.93 -13.03 -12.95
CA GLU A 277 8.15 -12.81 -14.38
C GLU A 277 6.85 -12.91 -15.18
N ASP A 278 5.99 -13.91 -14.92
CA ASP A 278 4.68 -14.03 -15.58
C ASP A 278 3.80 -12.83 -15.30
N ALA A 279 3.82 -12.37 -14.04
CA ALA A 279 3.07 -11.18 -13.63
C ALA A 279 3.56 -9.93 -14.35
N TRP A 280 4.89 -9.72 -14.42
CA TRP A 280 5.46 -8.60 -15.18
C TRP A 280 5.12 -8.68 -16.67
N TYR A 281 5.22 -9.87 -17.28
CA TYR A 281 4.85 -10.08 -18.67
C TYR A 281 3.40 -9.68 -18.95
N CYS A 282 2.45 -10.09 -18.09
CA CYS A 282 1.05 -9.70 -18.21
C CYS A 282 0.85 -8.18 -18.16
N LEU A 283 1.62 -7.48 -17.33
CA LEU A 283 1.55 -6.01 -17.23
C LEU A 283 2.16 -5.34 -18.46
N ALA A 284 3.33 -5.79 -18.89
CA ALA A 284 4.01 -5.26 -20.05
C ALA A 284 3.22 -5.48 -21.35
N GLU A 285 2.59 -6.65 -21.51
CA GLU A 285 1.66 -6.92 -22.62
C GLU A 285 0.44 -5.98 -22.57
N HIS A 286 -0.17 -5.81 -21.40
CA HIS A 286 -1.37 -4.98 -21.25
C HIS A 286 -1.11 -3.50 -21.52
N TYR A 287 0.03 -2.97 -21.06
CA TYR A 287 0.38 -1.55 -21.18
C TYR A 287 1.29 -1.23 -22.37
N GLY A 288 1.76 -2.25 -23.11
CA GLY A 288 2.69 -2.07 -24.23
C GLY A 288 4.05 -1.53 -23.80
N PHE A 289 4.55 -1.94 -22.63
CA PHE A 289 5.94 -1.60 -22.25
C PHE A 289 6.91 -2.33 -23.19
N ASP A 290 7.96 -1.66 -23.66
CA ASP A 290 8.96 -2.27 -24.55
C ASP A 290 9.56 -3.53 -23.89
N LEU A 291 9.12 -4.69 -24.37
CA LEU A 291 9.55 -5.99 -23.86
C LEU A 291 10.97 -6.29 -24.39
N PRO A 292 11.98 -6.51 -23.53
CA PRO A 292 13.18 -7.18 -23.99
C PRO A 292 12.84 -8.61 -24.39
N ALA A 293 13.48 -9.12 -25.44
CA ALA A 293 13.33 -10.52 -25.86
C ALA A 293 13.57 -11.43 -24.65
N THR A 294 12.57 -12.25 -24.34
CA THR A 294 12.61 -13.26 -23.29
C THR A 294 13.75 -14.24 -23.57
N LEU A 295 14.84 -14.16 -22.79
CA LEU A 295 15.74 -15.29 -22.63
C LEU A 295 15.10 -16.23 -21.60
N THR A 296 14.07 -16.96 -22.02
CA THR A 296 13.50 -18.05 -21.23
C THR A 296 14.58 -19.11 -20.99
N GLY A 297 14.93 -19.31 -19.72
CA GLY A 297 15.60 -20.52 -19.25
C GLY A 297 14.71 -21.77 -19.41
N PRO A 298 15.23 -22.97 -19.14
CA PRO A 298 14.79 -24.25 -19.73
C PRO A 298 13.42 -24.82 -19.29
N PHE A 299 12.52 -24.03 -18.70
CA PHE A 299 11.30 -24.56 -18.06
C PHE A 299 9.99 -24.00 -18.62
N ALA A 300 10.00 -23.51 -19.87
CA ALA A 300 8.78 -23.11 -20.59
C ALA A 300 8.14 -24.28 -21.37
N GLU A 301 7.99 -25.44 -20.73
CA GLU A 301 7.06 -26.49 -21.16
C GLU A 301 6.20 -26.87 -19.95
N ASP A 302 5.04 -26.23 -19.82
CA ASP A 302 3.74 -26.90 -19.91
C ASP A 302 2.58 -25.92 -19.61
N ILE A 303 1.46 -26.23 -20.25
CA ILE A 303 0.15 -25.56 -20.33
C ILE A 303 -0.39 -24.97 -19.03
#